data_AF-A0AAU4S034-F1
#
_entry.id   AF-A0AAU4S034-F1
#
_cell.length_a   1.000
_cell.length_b   1.000
_cell.length_c   1.000
_cell.angle_alpha   90.00
_cell.angle_beta   90.00
_cell.angle_gamma   90.00
#
_symmetry.space_group_name_H-M   'P 1'
#
loop_
_entity.id
_entity.type
_entity.pdbx_description
1 polymer ?
#
loop_
_entity_poly.entity_id
_entity_poly.type
_entity_poly.pdbx_seq_one_letter_code
_entity_poly.pdbx_strand_id
1 'polypeptide(L)'
;MLATKDMSFMTPSVTFNRQAQTVVVTGGPISTLTDDYKEVFRRAGEMAACITLAHRLKSAPTSWPYGRFSVYWKDHDGQDEATILGFGKATEGCYTEEAGRRQGTDEGIATAEMPSSDKNEIRIATGTVKAITAAWNTRVAEGHGLEPFDRDDAITLGFDPVERTMYVWAWDGSGALAGRAQQSHFQDVVTKTACPKLLAEYNTNKNWNYTHWAIAAYQGNSAWPQLFTSGDCLPTEHRP
;
A
#
# COMPACT_ATOMS: atom_id res chain seq x y z
N MET A 1 9.91 -16.24 3.69
CA MET A 1 9.04 -17.30 3.13
C MET A 1 7.69 -17.15 3.84
N LEU A 2 6.58 -16.97 3.09
CA LEU A 2 5.16 -16.74 3.52
C LEU A 2 4.79 -15.27 3.87
N ALA A 3 3.61 -14.67 3.56
CA ALA A 3 2.36 -15.13 2.91
C ALA A 3 1.48 -13.96 2.32
N THR A 4 1.28 -13.81 1.00
CA THR A 4 0.05 -13.19 0.41
C THR A 4 -0.86 -14.22 -0.27
N LYS A 5 -0.36 -15.43 -0.55
CA LYS A 5 -1.18 -16.64 -0.66
C LYS A 5 -1.23 -17.30 0.72
N ASP A 6 -2.46 -17.47 1.26
CA ASP A 6 -2.86 -17.97 2.59
C ASP A 6 -3.32 -16.93 3.64
N MET A 7 -3.42 -15.63 3.34
CA MET A 7 -4.11 -14.65 4.23
C MET A 7 -5.64 -14.75 4.24
N SER A 8 -6.21 -15.88 3.80
CA SER A 8 -7.68 -16.08 3.85
C SER A 8 -8.23 -15.94 5.27
N PHE A 9 -7.44 -16.30 6.30
CA PHE A 9 -7.78 -16.09 7.72
C PHE A 9 -7.81 -14.62 8.16
N MET A 10 -7.10 -13.73 7.45
CA MET A 10 -7.15 -12.26 7.63
C MET A 10 -8.21 -11.61 6.75
N THR A 11 -9.00 -12.37 5.99
CA THR A 11 -10.11 -11.78 5.23
C THR A 11 -11.16 -11.28 6.21
N PRO A 12 -11.40 -9.96 6.28
CA PRO A 12 -12.33 -9.39 7.23
C PRO A 12 -13.74 -9.89 6.96
N SER A 13 -14.39 -10.47 7.96
CA SER A 13 -15.82 -10.76 7.90
C SER A 13 -16.60 -9.50 8.26
N VAL A 14 -17.26 -8.91 7.28
CA VAL A 14 -18.00 -7.65 7.41
C VAL A 14 -19.47 -7.91 7.69
N THR A 15 -19.94 -7.52 8.87
CA THR A 15 -21.34 -7.65 9.27
C THR A 15 -21.97 -6.29 9.56
N PHE A 16 -23.20 -6.08 9.10
CA PHE A 16 -23.94 -4.85 9.37
C PHE A 16 -24.86 -5.02 10.58
N ASN A 17 -24.58 -4.30 11.66
CA ASN A 17 -25.50 -4.21 12.79
C ASN A 17 -26.51 -3.07 12.53
N ARG A 18 -27.75 -3.45 12.18
CA ARG A 18 -28.82 -2.49 11.89
C ARG A 18 -29.26 -1.66 13.09
N GLN A 19 -29.20 -2.23 14.30
CA GLN A 19 -29.64 -1.54 15.52
C GLN A 19 -28.61 -0.51 15.98
N ALA A 20 -27.32 -0.83 15.87
CA ALA A 20 -26.22 0.06 16.22
C ALA A 20 -25.75 0.96 15.07
N GLN A 21 -26.34 0.82 13.87
CA GLN A 21 -25.92 1.50 12.63
C GLN A 21 -24.40 1.44 12.39
N THR A 22 -23.78 0.31 12.73
CA THR A 22 -22.31 0.15 12.72
C THR A 22 -21.93 -1.06 11.87
N VAL A 23 -20.82 -0.95 11.13
CA VAL A 23 -20.18 -2.10 10.49
C VAL A 23 -19.18 -2.73 11.45
N VAL A 24 -19.35 -4.01 11.69
CA VAL A 24 -18.45 -4.82 12.52
C VAL A 24 -17.59 -5.65 11.59
N VAL A 25 -16.28 -5.53 11.75
CA VAL A 25 -15.31 -6.37 11.07
C VAL A 25 -14.68 -7.32 12.06
N THR A 26 -14.71 -8.62 11.77
CA THR A 26 -14.14 -9.66 12.63
C THR A 26 -13.10 -10.48 11.87
N GLY A 27 -12.01 -10.83 12.56
CA GLY A 27 -10.96 -11.72 12.09
C GLY A 27 -10.85 -12.98 12.95
N GLY A 28 -10.24 -14.02 12.38
CA GLY A 28 -10.10 -15.34 13.01
C GLY A 28 -8.80 -15.54 13.79
N PRO A 29 -8.71 -16.59 14.61
CA PRO A 29 -7.62 -16.78 15.54
C PRO A 29 -6.33 -17.25 14.88
N ILE A 30 -5.25 -16.51 15.13
CA ILE A 30 -3.88 -17.04 15.07
C ILE A 30 -3.10 -16.40 16.22
N SER A 31 -2.96 -17.14 17.31
CA SER A 31 -2.22 -16.74 18.52
C SER A 31 -0.72 -16.51 18.29
N THR A 32 -0.24 -16.77 17.07
CA THR A 32 1.16 -16.65 16.64
C THR A 32 1.42 -15.48 15.69
N LEU A 33 0.46 -14.58 15.44
CA LEU A 33 0.70 -13.39 14.60
C LEU A 33 1.44 -12.30 15.38
N THR A 34 2.37 -11.61 14.69
CA THR A 34 3.03 -10.41 15.21
C THR A 34 2.11 -9.20 15.18
N ASP A 35 2.47 -8.13 15.88
CA ASP A 35 1.66 -6.90 15.92
C ASP A 35 1.53 -6.23 14.54
N ASP A 36 2.52 -6.37 13.65
CA ASP A 36 2.46 -5.87 12.27
C ASP A 36 1.28 -6.48 11.49
N TYR A 37 1.00 -7.78 11.68
CA TYR A 37 -0.15 -8.43 11.04
C TYR A 37 -1.48 -7.97 11.62
N LYS A 38 -1.55 -7.64 12.91
CA LYS A 38 -2.76 -7.07 13.52
C LYS A 38 -3.05 -5.69 12.93
N GLU A 39 -2.00 -4.91 12.67
CA GLU A 39 -2.11 -3.60 12.03
C GLU A 39 -2.57 -3.72 10.56
N VAL A 40 -2.01 -4.65 9.79
CA VAL A 40 -2.49 -4.94 8.43
C VAL A 40 -3.96 -5.38 8.44
N PHE A 41 -4.35 -6.26 9.37
CA PHE A 41 -5.75 -6.68 9.51
C PHE A 41 -6.65 -5.51 9.90
N ARG A 42 -6.21 -4.65 10.83
CA ARG A 42 -6.93 -3.43 11.21
C ARG A 42 -7.21 -2.62 9.95
N ARG A 43 -6.19 -2.21 9.21
CA ARG A 43 -6.29 -1.41 7.97
C ARG A 43 -7.16 -2.08 6.91
N ALA A 44 -6.98 -3.39 6.67
CA ALA A 44 -7.82 -4.17 5.76
C ALA A 44 -9.29 -4.16 6.19
N GLY A 45 -9.55 -4.26 7.49
CA GLY A 45 -10.88 -4.17 8.06
C GLY A 45 -11.51 -2.79 7.92
N GLU A 46 -10.75 -1.71 8.16
CA GLU A 46 -11.22 -0.34 7.96
C GLU A 46 -11.61 -0.10 6.50
N MET A 47 -10.75 -0.54 5.57
CA MET A 47 -10.99 -0.46 4.13
C MET A 47 -12.24 -1.25 3.73
N ALA A 48 -12.37 -2.50 4.18
CA ALA A 48 -13.52 -3.35 3.88
C ALA A 48 -14.83 -2.77 4.44
N ALA A 49 -14.79 -2.21 5.65
CA ALA A 49 -15.93 -1.54 6.25
C ALA A 49 -16.32 -0.27 5.47
N CYS A 50 -15.33 0.53 5.07
CA CYS A 50 -15.53 1.74 4.29
C CYS A 50 -16.14 1.43 2.91
N ILE A 51 -15.59 0.48 2.15
CA ILE A 51 -16.11 0.04 0.84
C ILE A 51 -17.54 -0.50 0.99
N THR A 52 -17.78 -1.33 1.99
CA THR A 52 -19.11 -1.92 2.24
C THR A 52 -20.15 -0.83 2.55
N LEU A 53 -19.77 0.17 3.34
CA LEU A 53 -20.62 1.34 3.62
C LEU A 53 -20.86 2.15 2.35
N ALA A 54 -19.83 2.49 1.58
CA ALA A 54 -19.96 3.24 0.34
C ALA A 54 -20.90 2.57 -0.68
N HIS A 55 -20.73 1.26 -0.91
CA HIS A 55 -21.59 0.49 -1.81
C HIS A 55 -23.04 0.46 -1.33
N ARG A 56 -23.25 0.24 -0.02
CA ARG A 56 -24.60 0.19 0.55
C ARG A 56 -25.29 1.56 0.57
N LEU A 57 -24.50 2.64 0.57
CA LEU A 57 -24.96 4.02 0.53
C LEU A 57 -25.06 4.60 -0.87
N LYS A 58 -24.88 3.78 -1.93
CA LYS A 58 -24.90 4.24 -3.33
C LYS A 58 -23.98 5.44 -3.59
N SER A 59 -22.83 5.49 -2.92
CA SER A 59 -21.85 6.59 -3.05
C SER A 59 -22.37 7.98 -2.60
N ALA A 60 -23.33 8.04 -1.66
CA ALA A 60 -23.79 9.29 -1.02
C ALA A 60 -23.41 9.35 0.48
N PRO A 61 -22.14 9.54 0.84
CA PRO A 61 -21.64 9.40 2.22
C PRO A 61 -22.09 10.53 3.16
N THR A 62 -22.49 11.68 2.64
CA THR A 62 -22.87 12.87 3.43
C THR A 62 -24.25 12.79 4.08
N SER A 63 -25.11 11.85 3.67
CA SER A 63 -26.49 11.75 4.16
C SER A 63 -26.69 10.92 5.42
N TRP A 64 -25.62 10.38 6.03
CA TRP A 64 -25.77 9.50 7.21
C TRP A 64 -25.04 10.05 8.45
N PRO A 65 -25.74 10.28 9.58
CA PRO A 65 -25.10 10.86 10.77
C PRO A 65 -24.15 9.89 11.51
N TYR A 66 -24.09 8.60 11.14
CA TYR A 66 -23.37 7.58 11.91
C TYR A 66 -22.70 6.49 11.05
N GLY A 67 -22.01 6.84 9.97
CA GLY A 67 -21.19 5.90 9.17
C GLY A 67 -19.97 5.36 9.92
N ARG A 68 -20.15 4.79 11.12
CA ARG A 68 -19.08 4.30 11.99
C ARG A 68 -18.81 2.82 11.72
N PHE A 69 -17.56 2.44 11.87
CA PHE A 69 -17.16 1.03 11.89
C PHE A 69 -16.29 0.75 13.10
N SER A 70 -16.26 -0.52 13.49
CA SER A 70 -15.32 -1.04 14.46
C SER A 70 -14.73 -2.36 13.97
N VAL A 71 -13.42 -2.50 14.16
CA VAL A 71 -12.65 -3.69 13.78
C VAL A 71 -12.27 -4.44 15.04
N TYR A 72 -12.61 -5.72 15.06
CA TYR A 72 -12.39 -6.63 16.18
C TYR A 72 -11.55 -7.83 15.75
N TRP A 73 -10.70 -8.29 16.66
CA TRP A 73 -9.86 -9.46 16.46
C TRP A 73 -9.91 -10.39 17.67
N LYS A 74 -9.89 -11.69 17.40
CA LYS A 74 -9.73 -12.73 18.41
C LYS A 74 -8.40 -13.43 18.21
N ASP A 75 -7.64 -13.60 19.27
CA ASP A 75 -6.33 -14.26 19.24
C ASP A 75 -6.47 -15.79 19.21
N HIS A 76 -7.55 -16.34 19.77
CA HIS A 76 -7.84 -17.78 19.78
C HIS A 76 -9.35 -18.08 19.73
N ASP A 77 -9.70 -19.26 19.23
CA ASP A 77 -11.07 -19.77 19.30
C ASP A 77 -11.49 -19.94 20.76
N GLY A 78 -12.71 -19.50 21.08
CA GLY A 78 -13.23 -19.50 22.45
C GLY A 78 -12.87 -18.27 23.29
N GLN A 79 -12.17 -17.28 22.74
CA GLN A 79 -12.00 -16.00 23.42
C GLN A 79 -13.36 -15.28 23.57
N ASP A 80 -13.73 -15.00 24.82
CA ASP A 80 -15.01 -14.40 25.20
C ASP A 80 -15.14 -12.96 24.66
N GLU A 81 -14.10 -12.15 24.78
CA GLU A 81 -14.08 -10.76 24.32
C GLU A 81 -13.05 -10.55 23.21
N ALA A 82 -13.50 -10.05 22.05
CA ALA A 82 -12.59 -9.68 20.97
C ALA A 82 -11.91 -8.33 21.27
N THR A 83 -10.62 -8.25 20.96
CA THR A 83 -9.85 -7.01 21.04
C THR A 83 -10.34 -6.01 19.99
N ILE A 84 -10.62 -4.77 20.40
CA ILE A 84 -10.90 -3.69 19.45
C ILE A 84 -9.57 -3.23 18.86
N LEU A 85 -9.39 -3.42 17.56
CA LEU A 85 -8.21 -2.95 16.85
C LEU A 85 -8.38 -1.54 16.29
N GLY A 86 -9.60 -1.16 15.92
CA GLY A 86 -9.85 0.15 15.32
C GLY A 86 -11.30 0.59 15.37
N PHE A 87 -11.50 1.90 15.30
CA PHE A 87 -12.80 2.53 15.10
C PHE A 87 -12.63 3.69 14.12
N GLY A 88 -13.64 3.93 13.28
CA GLY A 88 -13.54 5.01 12.32
C GLY A 88 -14.88 5.42 11.76
N LYS A 89 -14.82 6.33 10.79
CA LYS A 89 -15.98 6.77 10.00
C LYS A 89 -15.68 6.52 8.52
N ALA A 90 -16.65 6.01 7.78
CA ALA A 90 -16.53 5.89 6.33
C ALA A 90 -16.51 7.29 5.70
N THR A 91 -15.44 7.58 4.97
CA THR A 91 -15.29 8.76 4.13
C THR A 91 -15.56 8.42 2.67
N GLU A 92 -15.71 9.43 1.83
CA GLU A 92 -15.69 9.24 0.38
C GLU A 92 -14.27 8.83 -0.05
N GLY A 93 -14.13 7.72 -0.78
CA GLY A 93 -12.87 7.28 -1.38
C GLY A 93 -12.06 6.25 -0.59
N CYS A 94 -12.23 6.11 0.74
CA CYS A 94 -11.55 5.12 1.60
C CYS A 94 -10.00 5.11 1.56
N TYR A 95 -9.38 6.02 0.81
CA TYR A 95 -7.93 6.21 0.69
C TYR A 95 -7.56 7.63 1.13
N THR A 96 -6.29 7.83 1.49
CA THR A 96 -5.76 9.18 1.69
C THR A 96 -5.68 9.90 0.35
N GLU A 97 -6.40 11.01 0.21
CA GLU A 97 -6.36 11.87 -0.97
C GLU A 97 -5.93 13.28 -0.59
N GLU A 98 -4.98 13.82 -1.35
CA GLU A 98 -4.57 15.23 -1.30
C GLU A 98 -4.87 15.88 -2.64
N ALA A 99 -5.64 16.97 -2.62
CA ALA A 99 -6.06 17.69 -3.84
C ALA A 99 -6.69 16.76 -4.92
N GLY A 100 -7.47 15.77 -4.51
CA GLY A 100 -8.14 14.82 -5.40
C GLY A 100 -7.20 13.78 -6.02
N ARG A 101 -5.98 13.66 -5.49
CA ARG A 101 -5.02 12.61 -5.86
C ARG A 101 -4.76 11.72 -4.69
N ARG A 102 -4.98 10.43 -4.92
CA ARG A 102 -4.58 9.37 -4.01
C ARG A 102 -3.08 9.44 -3.69
N GLN A 103 -2.75 9.31 -2.41
CA GLN A 103 -1.38 9.29 -1.91
C GLN A 103 -1.04 7.94 -1.29
N GLY A 104 0.26 7.62 -1.27
CA GLY A 104 0.80 6.62 -0.35
C GLY A 104 0.80 7.11 1.10
N THR A 105 0.99 6.18 2.03
CA THR A 105 0.95 6.41 3.48
C THR A 105 2.12 5.71 4.17
N ASP A 106 2.47 6.18 5.37
CA ASP A 106 3.54 5.58 6.19
C ASP A 106 3.17 4.14 6.59
N GLU A 107 1.89 3.89 6.85
CA GLU A 107 1.40 2.53 7.14
C GLU A 107 1.43 1.63 5.89
N GLY A 108 1.23 2.21 4.71
CA GLY A 108 1.27 1.49 3.44
C GLY A 108 2.66 1.03 3.08
N ILE A 109 3.69 1.86 3.28
CA ILE A 109 5.08 1.44 3.10
C ILE A 109 5.50 0.39 4.15
N ALA A 110 5.10 0.54 5.41
CA ALA A 110 5.35 -0.48 6.43
C ALA A 110 4.74 -1.84 6.06
N THR A 111 3.54 -1.83 5.46
CA THR A 111 2.89 -3.04 4.95
C THR A 111 3.61 -3.61 3.73
N ALA A 112 4.05 -2.75 2.81
CA ALA A 112 4.77 -3.15 1.61
C ALA A 112 6.16 -3.75 1.92
N GLU A 113 6.78 -3.36 3.04
CA GLU A 113 8.05 -3.94 3.53
C GLU A 113 7.91 -5.37 4.05
N MET A 114 6.69 -5.78 4.39
CA MET A 114 6.43 -7.16 4.80
C MET A 114 6.67 -8.11 3.62
N PRO A 115 7.46 -9.19 3.80
CA PRO A 115 7.72 -10.12 2.71
C PRO A 115 6.44 -10.75 2.14
N SER A 116 6.19 -10.52 0.85
CA SER A 116 5.11 -11.15 0.10
C SER A 116 5.33 -12.67 -0.08
N SER A 117 4.25 -13.44 -0.28
CA SER A 117 4.34 -14.81 -0.84
C SER A 117 3.63 -15.01 -2.16
N ASP A 118 2.92 -14.01 -2.66
CA ASP A 118 2.32 -14.06 -3.97
C ASP A 118 3.47 -14.10 -4.98
N LYS A 119 3.52 -15.22 -5.72
CA LYS A 119 4.56 -15.47 -6.71
C LYS A 119 4.58 -14.38 -7.79
N ASN A 120 3.44 -13.77 -8.10
CA ASN A 120 3.35 -12.66 -9.03
C ASN A 120 3.91 -11.39 -8.43
N GLU A 121 3.55 -11.04 -7.20
CA GLU A 121 4.13 -9.89 -6.49
C GLU A 121 5.66 -10.04 -6.38
N ILE A 122 6.15 -11.19 -5.92
CA ILE A 122 7.60 -11.46 -5.83
C ILE A 122 8.28 -11.35 -7.19
N ARG A 123 7.71 -11.96 -8.23
CA ARG A 123 8.27 -11.93 -9.59
C ARG A 123 8.33 -10.51 -10.14
N ILE A 124 7.23 -9.75 -10.01
CA ILE A 124 7.14 -8.37 -10.48
C ILE A 124 8.09 -7.49 -9.67
N ALA A 125 8.09 -7.56 -8.34
CA ALA A 125 8.99 -6.81 -7.47
C ALA A 125 10.46 -7.06 -7.86
N THR A 126 10.89 -8.33 -7.88
CA THR A 126 12.27 -8.71 -8.19
C THR A 126 12.70 -8.23 -9.58
N GLY A 127 11.86 -8.44 -10.59
CA GLY A 127 12.15 -8.03 -11.96
C GLY A 127 12.11 -6.51 -12.17
N THR A 128 11.34 -5.80 -11.35
CA THR A 128 11.16 -4.34 -11.43
C THR A 128 12.29 -3.63 -10.70
N VAL A 129 12.65 -4.06 -9.48
CA VAL A 129 13.80 -3.51 -8.74
C VAL A 129 15.07 -3.61 -9.57
N LYS A 130 15.39 -4.80 -10.12
CA LYS A 130 16.57 -4.97 -10.98
C LYS A 130 16.58 -4.00 -12.17
N ALA A 131 15.42 -3.77 -12.78
CA ALA A 131 15.29 -2.87 -13.92
C ALA A 131 15.44 -1.40 -13.49
N ILE A 132 14.86 -1.00 -12.36
CA ILE A 132 14.98 0.35 -11.81
C ILE A 132 16.43 0.63 -11.43
N THR A 133 17.09 -0.28 -10.71
CA THR A 133 18.51 -0.14 -10.34
C THR A 133 19.40 0.00 -11.57
N ALA A 134 19.20 -0.84 -12.60
CA ALA A 134 19.95 -0.72 -13.84
C ALA A 134 19.71 0.64 -14.53
N ALA A 135 18.46 1.06 -14.66
CA ALA A 135 18.10 2.33 -15.28
C ALA A 135 18.63 3.54 -14.51
N TRP A 136 18.61 3.50 -13.18
CA TRP A 136 19.20 4.53 -12.32
C TRP A 136 20.71 4.61 -12.55
N ASN A 137 21.42 3.48 -12.50
CA ASN A 137 22.87 3.43 -12.69
C ASN A 137 23.29 3.93 -14.08
N THR A 138 22.53 3.60 -15.13
CA THR A 138 22.74 4.17 -16.47
C THR A 138 22.61 5.68 -16.45
N ARG A 139 21.55 6.21 -15.81
CA ARG A 139 21.32 7.66 -15.74
C ARG A 139 22.39 8.38 -14.92
N VAL A 140 22.89 7.78 -13.85
CA VAL A 140 24.03 8.30 -13.09
C VAL A 140 25.27 8.37 -13.99
N ALA A 141 25.57 7.31 -14.75
CA ALA A 141 26.72 7.26 -15.66
C ALA A 141 26.65 8.28 -16.80
N GLU A 142 25.45 8.66 -17.24
CA GLU A 142 25.24 9.70 -18.27
C GLU A 142 25.50 11.13 -17.77
N GLY A 143 25.71 11.33 -16.47
CA GLY A 143 26.20 12.61 -15.93
C GLY A 143 25.13 13.67 -15.64
N HIS A 144 23.89 13.28 -15.35
CA HIS A 144 22.77 14.20 -15.06
C HIS A 144 22.83 14.87 -13.66
N GLY A 145 24.01 15.07 -13.08
CA GLY A 145 24.16 15.60 -11.72
C GLY A 145 23.54 14.71 -10.64
N LEU A 146 23.47 13.39 -10.93
CA LEU A 146 22.97 12.37 -10.03
C LEU A 146 24.12 11.63 -9.38
N GLU A 147 23.95 11.26 -8.13
CA GLU A 147 24.92 10.45 -7.40
C GLU A 147 24.44 8.99 -7.34
N PRO A 148 25.37 8.02 -7.39
CA PRO A 148 25.03 6.65 -7.10
C PRO A 148 24.59 6.50 -5.64
N PHE A 149 23.76 5.49 -5.38
CA PHE A 149 23.51 5.06 -4.01
C PHE A 149 24.77 4.42 -3.42
N ASP A 150 24.86 4.41 -2.09
CA ASP A 150 25.98 3.86 -1.32
C ASP A 150 26.00 2.32 -1.25
N ARG A 151 24.93 1.67 -1.71
CA ARG A 151 24.77 0.21 -1.72
C ARG A 151 24.06 -0.29 -2.98
N ASP A 152 24.44 -1.48 -3.43
CA ASP A 152 23.90 -2.10 -4.65
C ASP A 152 22.42 -2.51 -4.54
N ASP A 153 21.95 -2.74 -3.31
CA ASP A 153 20.57 -3.11 -2.98
C ASP A 153 19.81 -1.95 -2.31
N ALA A 154 20.19 -0.70 -2.65
CA ALA A 154 19.56 0.50 -2.10
C ALA A 154 18.06 0.58 -2.44
N ILE A 155 17.67 0.13 -3.63
CA ILE A 155 16.30 0.25 -4.13
C ILE A 155 15.55 -1.03 -3.81
N THR A 156 14.41 -0.88 -3.14
CA THR A 156 13.49 -1.97 -2.82
C THR A 156 12.07 -1.61 -3.27
N LEU A 157 11.23 -2.63 -3.43
CA LEU A 157 9.85 -2.49 -3.86
C LEU A 157 8.99 -3.52 -3.14
N GLY A 158 7.80 -3.09 -2.74
CA GLY A 158 6.78 -3.92 -2.11
C GLY A 158 5.38 -3.52 -2.55
N PHE A 159 4.40 -4.30 -2.10
CA PHE A 159 2.99 -4.07 -2.43
C PHE A 159 2.18 -4.00 -1.15
N ASP A 160 1.36 -2.96 -1.03
CA ASP A 160 0.32 -2.91 -0.01
C ASP A 160 -1.00 -3.41 -0.62
N PRO A 161 -1.50 -4.60 -0.25
CA PRO A 161 -2.76 -5.14 -0.75
C PRO A 161 -4.00 -4.39 -0.25
N VAL A 162 -3.91 -3.73 0.91
CA VAL A 162 -5.03 -2.94 1.48
C VAL A 162 -5.27 -1.72 0.61
N GLU A 163 -4.18 -1.04 0.31
CA GLU A 163 -4.20 0.11 -0.56
C GLU A 163 -4.24 -0.30 -2.05
N ARG A 164 -3.74 -1.47 -2.45
CA ARG A 164 -3.48 -1.79 -3.86
C ARG A 164 -2.48 -0.81 -4.48
N THR A 165 -1.46 -0.47 -3.69
CA THR A 165 -0.39 0.46 -4.07
C THR A 165 0.93 -0.29 -4.12
N MET A 166 1.70 -0.06 -5.18
CA MET A 166 3.12 -0.44 -5.23
C MET A 166 3.96 0.64 -4.53
N TYR A 167 4.75 0.26 -3.55
CA TYR A 167 5.71 1.15 -2.91
C TYR A 167 7.10 0.86 -3.44
N VAL A 168 7.83 1.91 -3.81
CA VAL A 168 9.27 1.84 -4.13
C VAL A 168 9.99 2.74 -3.15
N TRP A 169 11.05 2.24 -2.52
CA TRP A 169 11.86 3.05 -1.64
C TRP A 169 13.34 2.83 -1.87
N ALA A 170 14.11 3.87 -1.60
CA ALA A 170 15.57 3.83 -1.63
C ALA A 170 16.14 4.02 -0.22
N TRP A 171 17.12 3.19 0.15
CA TRP A 171 18.03 3.46 1.27
C TRP A 171 19.06 4.46 0.80
N ASP A 172 18.90 5.72 1.21
CA ASP A 172 19.68 6.86 0.74
C ASP A 172 20.57 7.40 1.88
N GLY A 173 21.59 6.62 2.24
CA GLY A 173 22.56 7.03 3.26
C GLY A 173 23.46 8.19 2.81
N SER A 174 23.70 8.31 1.50
CA SER A 174 24.57 9.33 0.90
C SER A 174 23.88 10.67 0.66
N GLY A 175 22.54 10.71 0.61
CA GLY A 175 21.78 11.91 0.28
C GLY A 175 21.60 12.13 -1.23
N ALA A 176 21.72 11.08 -2.04
CA ALA A 176 21.49 11.08 -3.48
C ALA A 176 20.07 11.55 -3.87
N LEU A 177 19.09 11.45 -2.95
CA LEU A 177 17.71 11.91 -3.11
C LEU A 177 17.34 13.07 -2.18
N ALA A 178 18.31 13.79 -1.62
CA ALA A 178 18.05 14.93 -0.74
C ALA A 178 17.35 16.11 -1.46
N GLY A 179 17.61 16.29 -2.76
CA GLY A 179 17.06 17.38 -3.56
C GLY A 179 15.83 16.98 -4.36
N ARG A 180 14.90 17.95 -4.54
CA ARG A 180 13.67 17.76 -5.34
C ARG A 180 13.96 17.36 -6.79
N ALA A 181 15.05 17.86 -7.37
CA ALA A 181 15.45 17.51 -8.74
C ALA A 181 15.83 16.02 -8.84
N GLN A 182 16.64 15.53 -7.90
CA GLN A 182 17.04 14.13 -7.81
C GLN A 182 15.84 13.22 -7.55
N GLN A 183 14.94 13.61 -6.64
CA GLN A 183 13.67 12.91 -6.41
C GLN A 183 12.82 12.83 -7.68
N SER A 184 12.75 13.91 -8.46
CA SER A 184 12.03 13.92 -9.74
C SER A 184 12.68 13.01 -10.79
N HIS A 185 14.01 12.96 -10.85
CA HIS A 185 14.72 12.01 -11.72
C HIS A 185 14.49 10.56 -11.31
N PHE A 186 14.52 10.28 -10.01
CA PHE A 186 14.25 8.95 -9.49
C PHE A 186 12.80 8.54 -9.77
N GLN A 187 11.84 9.43 -9.54
CA GLN A 187 10.45 9.23 -9.94
C GLN A 187 10.32 8.90 -11.43
N ASP A 188 11.00 9.65 -12.32
CA ASP A 188 10.95 9.39 -13.76
C ASP A 188 11.49 7.99 -14.11
N VAL A 189 12.59 7.57 -13.49
CA VAL A 189 13.16 6.22 -13.66
C VAL A 189 12.20 5.14 -13.15
N VAL A 190 11.66 5.31 -11.93
CA VAL A 190 10.72 4.36 -11.33
C VAL A 190 9.47 4.23 -12.19
N THR A 191 8.82 5.33 -12.55
CA THR A 191 7.56 5.32 -13.30
C THR A 191 7.72 4.75 -14.71
N LYS A 192 8.74 5.16 -15.46
CA LYS A 192 9.01 4.62 -16.81
C LYS A 192 9.37 3.14 -16.80
N THR A 193 9.91 2.62 -15.70
CA THR A 193 10.34 1.23 -15.59
C THR A 193 9.27 0.32 -15.00
N ALA A 194 8.60 0.76 -13.94
CA ALA A 194 7.62 -0.01 -13.20
C ALA A 194 6.26 -0.03 -13.90
N CYS A 195 5.76 1.10 -14.41
CA CYS A 195 4.41 1.15 -14.97
C CYS A 195 4.18 0.21 -16.15
N PRO A 196 5.09 0.06 -17.13
CA PRO A 196 4.90 -0.93 -18.20
C PRO A 196 4.77 -2.36 -17.67
N LYS A 197 5.51 -2.71 -16.61
CA LYS A 197 5.45 -4.05 -15.98
C LYS A 197 4.15 -4.25 -15.22
N LEU A 198 3.73 -3.26 -14.43
CA LEU A 198 2.46 -3.28 -13.70
C LEU A 198 1.27 -3.38 -14.65
N LEU A 199 1.25 -2.58 -15.72
CA LEU A 199 0.18 -2.60 -16.72
C LEU A 199 0.15 -3.92 -17.50
N ALA A 200 1.30 -4.50 -17.85
CA ALA A 200 1.35 -5.81 -18.48
C ALA A 200 0.73 -6.90 -17.59
N GLU A 201 1.02 -6.87 -16.29
CA GLU A 201 0.41 -7.80 -15.33
C GLU A 201 -1.09 -7.53 -15.15
N TYR A 202 -1.48 -6.27 -14.97
CA TYR A 202 -2.88 -5.83 -14.87
C TYR A 202 -3.73 -6.32 -16.06
N ASN A 203 -3.20 -6.21 -17.28
CA ASN A 203 -3.91 -6.59 -18.49
C ASN A 203 -4.04 -8.11 -18.67
N THR A 204 -3.19 -8.91 -18.03
CA THR A 204 -3.13 -10.37 -18.24
C THR A 204 -3.67 -11.16 -17.05
N ASN A 205 -3.65 -10.58 -15.85
CA ASN A 205 -4.06 -11.20 -14.61
C ASN A 205 -5.22 -10.42 -13.99
N LYS A 206 -6.44 -10.97 -14.07
CA LYS A 206 -7.67 -10.32 -13.55
C LYS A 206 -7.65 -10.08 -12.04
N ASN A 207 -6.77 -10.76 -11.32
CA ASN A 207 -6.62 -10.59 -9.87
C ASN A 207 -5.54 -9.54 -9.52
N TRP A 208 -4.80 -9.03 -10.50
CA TRP A 208 -3.83 -7.96 -10.29
C TRP A 208 -4.54 -6.61 -10.26
N ASN A 209 -4.40 -5.90 -9.16
CA ASN A 209 -5.10 -4.63 -8.91
C ASN A 209 -4.15 -3.49 -8.51
N TYR A 210 -2.83 -3.71 -8.63
CA TYR A 210 -1.80 -2.73 -8.34
C TYR A 210 -1.53 -1.86 -9.57
N THR A 211 -2.22 -0.72 -9.65
CA THR A 211 -1.99 0.32 -10.67
C THR A 211 -1.48 1.62 -10.07
N HIS A 212 -1.75 1.84 -8.79
CA HIS A 212 -1.25 2.99 -8.04
C HIS A 212 0.17 2.73 -7.53
N TRP A 213 0.97 3.78 -7.41
CA TRP A 213 2.33 3.71 -6.92
C TRP A 213 2.65 4.89 -5.99
N ALA A 214 3.56 4.66 -5.05
CA ALA A 214 4.14 5.66 -4.18
C ALA A 214 5.65 5.45 -4.07
N ILE A 215 6.40 6.54 -3.91
CA ILE A 215 7.86 6.52 -3.83
C ILE A 215 8.33 7.22 -2.56
N ALA A 216 9.24 6.56 -1.86
CA ALA A 216 9.86 7.07 -0.64
C ALA A 216 11.39 6.95 -0.65
N ALA A 217 12.03 7.56 0.33
CA ALA A 217 13.46 7.35 0.62
C ALA A 217 13.72 7.33 2.13
N TYR A 218 14.55 6.40 2.57
CA TYR A 218 15.16 6.42 3.89
C TYR A 218 16.42 7.27 3.81
N GLN A 219 16.30 8.56 4.14
CA GLN A 219 17.42 9.49 4.05
C GLN A 219 18.31 9.42 5.29
N GLY A 220 19.62 9.30 5.06
CA GLY A 220 20.62 9.18 6.12
C GLY A 220 20.36 7.96 7.01
N ASN A 221 20.30 8.20 8.33
CA ASN A 221 20.00 7.17 9.33
C ASN A 221 18.55 7.22 9.83
N SER A 222 17.63 7.80 9.05
CA SER A 222 16.23 7.86 9.43
C SER A 222 15.64 6.45 9.54
N ALA A 223 14.97 6.17 10.65
CA ALA A 223 14.17 4.96 10.81
C ALA A 223 12.82 5.05 10.08
N TRP A 224 12.48 6.23 9.55
CA TRP A 224 11.22 6.50 8.87
C TRP A 224 11.45 6.87 7.41
N PRO A 225 10.71 6.25 6.47
CA PRO A 225 10.78 6.63 5.07
C PRO A 225 10.12 7.98 4.87
N GLN A 226 10.70 8.82 4.01
CA GLN A 226 10.07 10.04 3.55
C GLN A 226 9.35 9.77 2.22
N LEU A 227 8.02 9.71 2.25
CA LEU A 227 7.21 9.72 1.02
C LEU A 227 7.32 11.09 0.34
N PHE A 228 7.59 11.10 -0.97
CA PHE A 228 7.72 12.36 -1.71
C PHE A 228 6.91 12.42 -3.00
N THR A 229 6.32 11.31 -3.47
CA THR A 229 5.45 11.33 -4.64
C THR A 229 4.58 10.08 -4.72
N SER A 230 3.41 10.23 -5.34
CA SER A 230 2.47 9.15 -5.65
C SER A 230 1.82 9.40 -7.01
N GLY A 231 1.32 8.35 -7.65
CA GLY A 231 0.61 8.46 -8.91
C GLY A 231 0.03 7.15 -9.39
N ASP A 232 -0.54 7.16 -10.59
CA ASP A 232 -1.14 5.98 -11.19
C ASP A 232 -0.43 5.63 -12.50
N CYS A 233 -0.38 4.34 -12.82
CA CYS A 233 0.11 3.86 -14.11
C CYS A 233 -1.00 3.87 -15.17
N LEU A 234 -2.26 3.85 -14.76
CA LEU A 234 -3.37 4.02 -15.68
C LEU A 234 -3.39 5.47 -16.20
N PRO A 235 -3.63 5.68 -17.51
CA PRO A 235 -3.84 7.01 -18.02
C PRO A 235 -5.03 7.64 -17.30
N THR A 236 -4.87 8.90 -16.87
CA THR A 236 -5.98 9.68 -16.33
C THR A 236 -7.06 9.80 -17.39
N GLU A 237 -8.15 9.07 -17.24
CA GLU A 237 -9.38 9.36 -17.98
C GLU A 237 -9.65 10.85 -17.79
N HIS A 238 -9.65 11.61 -18.89
CA HIS A 238 -10.16 12.96 -18.89
C HIS A 238 -11.63 12.85 -18.48
N ARG A 239 -11.93 13.10 -17.20
CA ARG A 239 -13.30 13.34 -16.77
C ARG A 239 -13.78 14.57 -17.55
N PRO A 240 -14.85 14.46 -18.36
CA PRO A 240 -15.48 15.62 -18.97
C PRO A 240 -16.05 16.58 -17.93
#